data_AF-A0A533ZCK2-F1
#
_entry.id   AF-A0A533ZCK2-F1
#
_cell.length_a   1.000
_cell.length_b   1.000
_cell.length_c   1.000
_cell.angle_alpha   90.00
_cell.angle_beta   90.00
_cell.angle_gamma   90.00
#
_symmetry.space_group_name_H-M   'P 1'
#
loop_
_entity.id
_entity.type
_entity.pdbx_description
1 polymer ?
#
loop_
_entity_poly.entity_id
_entity_poly.type
_entity_poly.pdbx_seq_one_letter_code
_entity_poly.pdbx_strand_id
1 'polypeptide(L)'
;MGYRQEIVKGLGTQEWGGHGSVGRRSWVASIFHSCFGTHRLLPIAHSLKRSEHGFTIVELMIVVTIAGILIMLAEPSFTGATTKAREAALKQNLFTMRDVIDQFKADRGKYPAALLELKEVGYLKRIPMDPFTRSDATWQEILDEKDGGVFDIHSGSDLVALDGTPYNLW
;
A
#
# COMPACT_ATOMS: atom_id res chain seq x y z
N MET A 1 -5.93 57.94 -11.10
CA MET A 1 -4.53 58.37 -10.86
C MET A 1 -3.73 57.16 -10.35
N GLY A 2 -2.55 56.90 -10.96
CA GLY A 2 -1.53 55.88 -10.57
C GLY A 2 -1.87 54.44 -10.97
N TYR A 3 -1.55 53.88 -12.15
CA TYR A 3 -0.30 53.71 -12.92
C TYR A 3 0.80 52.82 -12.30
N ARG A 4 0.90 51.61 -12.89
CA ARG A 4 2.12 50.97 -13.42
C ARG A 4 3.11 50.38 -12.42
N GLN A 5 3.22 49.04 -12.41
CA GLN A 5 4.36 48.32 -12.98
C GLN A 5 3.91 46.93 -13.45
N GLU A 6 4.35 46.61 -14.66
CA GLU A 6 4.08 45.42 -15.44
C GLU A 6 5.46 44.76 -15.69
N ILE A 7 5.49 43.48 -16.08
CA ILE A 7 6.65 42.77 -16.68
C ILE A 7 7.61 42.21 -15.61
N VAL A 8 7.80 40.88 -15.48
CA VAL A 8 8.50 39.99 -16.42
C VAL A 8 7.86 38.59 -16.50
N LYS A 9 7.41 38.27 -17.71
CA LYS A 9 7.57 37.03 -18.50
C LYS A 9 8.02 35.74 -17.79
N GLY A 10 7.22 34.69 -17.99
CA GLY A 10 7.61 33.61 -18.91
C GLY A 10 8.01 32.27 -18.28
N LEU A 11 7.65 31.21 -19.02
CA LEU A 11 7.84 29.77 -18.78
C LEU A 11 6.86 29.20 -17.75
N GLY A 12 6.07 28.17 -18.04
CA GLY A 12 5.97 27.34 -19.21
C GLY A 12 5.06 26.18 -18.80
N THR A 13 4.05 25.92 -19.62
CA THR A 13 3.26 24.71 -19.62
C THR A 13 4.17 23.49 -19.61
N GLN A 14 4.06 22.65 -18.58
CA GLN A 14 4.30 21.22 -18.70
C GLN A 14 3.20 20.46 -17.97
N GLU A 15 2.28 19.97 -18.78
CA GLU A 15 1.51 18.77 -18.53
C GLU A 15 2.42 17.53 -18.39
N TRP A 16 1.76 16.45 -17.95
CA TRP A 16 2.13 15.04 -18.01
C TRP A 16 2.73 14.42 -16.75
N GLY A 17 1.94 13.51 -16.20
CA GLY A 17 2.45 12.15 -16.06
C GLY A 17 2.32 11.60 -14.66
N GLY A 18 1.13 11.06 -14.37
CA GLY A 18 1.04 9.97 -13.42
C GLY A 18 2.05 8.88 -13.79
N HIS A 19 2.93 8.58 -12.87
CA HIS A 19 3.59 7.29 -12.82
C HIS A 19 3.67 6.91 -11.35
N GLY A 20 2.60 6.24 -10.89
CA GLY A 20 2.67 5.36 -9.74
C GLY A 20 3.63 4.22 -10.08
N SER A 21 4.93 4.48 -10.01
CA SER A 21 5.93 3.43 -9.94
C SER A 21 5.81 2.82 -8.55
N VAL A 22 5.02 1.77 -8.44
CA VAL A 22 5.17 0.74 -7.41
C VAL A 22 6.63 0.31 -7.48
N GLY A 23 7.44 0.87 -6.58
CA GLY A 23 8.78 0.41 -6.35
C GLY A 23 8.68 -1.04 -5.90
N ARG A 24 8.85 -1.97 -6.83
CA ARG A 24 9.44 -3.29 -6.56
C ARG A 24 10.83 -2.99 -5.98
N ARG A 25 10.86 -2.68 -4.70
CA ARG A 25 12.09 -2.60 -3.91
C ARG A 25 12.62 -4.02 -3.91
N SER A 26 13.47 -4.31 -4.88
CA SER A 26 14.32 -5.48 -4.88
C SER A 26 15.24 -5.32 -3.67
N TRP A 27 14.83 -5.90 -2.55
CA TRP A 27 15.57 -5.86 -1.28
C TRP A 27 16.96 -6.51 -1.41
N VAL A 28 17.21 -7.27 -2.49
CA VAL A 28 18.46 -7.99 -2.72
C VAL A 28 19.64 -7.06 -3.01
N ALA A 29 19.41 -5.83 -3.50
CA ALA A 29 20.49 -4.92 -3.90
C ALA A 29 20.99 -3.99 -2.78
N SER A 30 20.19 -3.71 -1.73
CA SER A 30 20.55 -2.72 -0.70
C SER A 30 21.37 -3.25 0.47
N ILE A 31 21.43 -4.57 0.69
CA ILE A 31 22.25 -5.13 1.78
C ILE A 31 23.75 -4.95 1.50
N PHE A 32 24.16 -4.80 0.23
CA PHE A 32 25.58 -4.70 -0.12
C PHE A 32 26.19 -3.30 0.04
N HIS A 33 25.40 -2.23 0.22
CA HIS A 33 25.94 -0.86 0.10
C HIS A 33 26.20 -0.09 1.41
N SER A 34 25.77 -0.57 2.58
CA SER A 34 25.80 0.25 3.82
C SER A 34 26.84 -0.12 4.88
N CYS A 35 27.78 -1.04 4.63
CA CYS A 35 28.83 -1.37 5.60
C CYS A 35 30.27 -0.99 5.19
N PHE A 36 30.48 -0.31 4.06
CA PHE A 36 31.82 0.17 3.68
C PHE A 36 32.16 1.50 4.37
N GLY A 37 32.09 1.49 5.70
CA GLY A 37 32.49 2.58 6.58
C GLY A 37 33.96 2.42 7.00
N THR A 38 34.75 3.41 6.67
CA THR A 38 36.20 3.55 6.90
C THR A 38 36.61 3.40 8.37
N HIS A 39 37.27 2.30 8.73
CA HIS A 39 38.07 2.20 9.95
C HIS A 39 39.55 1.96 9.63
N ARG A 40 40.36 2.92 10.08
CA ARG A 40 41.82 2.97 10.08
C ARG A 40 42.39 1.83 10.93
N LEU A 41 43.12 0.89 10.34
CA LEU A 41 43.67 -0.29 11.01
C LEU A 41 45.19 -0.15 11.24
N LEU A 42 45.63 -0.44 12.47
CA LEU A 42 47.03 -0.68 12.85
C LEU A 42 47.49 -2.05 12.29
N PRO A 43 48.72 -2.19 11.77
CA PRO A 43 49.19 -3.47 11.26
C PRO A 43 49.78 -4.29 12.41
N ILE A 44 48.97 -5.19 12.98
CA ILE A 44 49.49 -6.28 13.80
C ILE A 44 49.80 -7.42 12.83
N ALA A 45 51.05 -7.53 12.41
CA ALA A 45 51.54 -8.62 11.58
C ALA A 45 51.58 -9.92 12.40
N HIS A 46 50.45 -10.61 12.48
CA HIS A 46 50.42 -11.99 12.93
C HIS A 46 50.59 -12.89 11.70
N SER A 47 51.76 -13.52 11.58
CA SER A 47 52.05 -14.52 10.56
C SER A 47 51.20 -15.77 10.82
N LEU A 48 49.97 -15.76 10.31
CA LEU A 48 49.13 -16.95 10.27
C LEU A 48 49.75 -17.92 9.26
N LYS A 49 50.30 -19.01 9.78
CA LYS A 49 50.78 -20.14 9.00
C LYS A 49 49.64 -20.61 8.10
N ARG A 50 49.71 -20.27 6.81
CA ARG A 50 48.68 -20.59 5.83
C ARG A 50 48.66 -22.10 5.63
N SER A 51 47.66 -22.76 6.18
CA SER A 51 47.37 -24.15 5.85
C SER A 51 46.74 -24.16 4.46
N GLU A 52 47.58 -24.19 3.44
CA GLU A 52 47.20 -24.33 2.02
C GLU A 52 46.48 -25.68 1.82
N HIS A 53 45.18 -25.70 2.08
CA HIS A 53 44.27 -26.75 1.62
C HIS A 53 43.57 -26.18 0.39
N GLY A 54 43.89 -26.75 -0.78
CA GLY A 54 43.22 -26.39 -2.02
C GLY A 54 41.78 -26.91 -2.01
N PHE A 55 40.82 -26.02 -2.25
CA PHE A 55 39.43 -26.41 -2.53
C PHE A 55 39.39 -27.24 -3.81
N THR A 56 38.72 -28.38 -3.76
CA THR A 56 38.52 -29.19 -4.97
C THR A 56 37.42 -28.56 -5.83
N ILE A 57 37.47 -28.75 -7.16
CA ILE A 57 36.40 -28.27 -8.05
C ILE A 57 35.04 -28.89 -7.66
N VAL A 58 35.06 -30.14 -7.20
CA VAL A 58 33.87 -30.85 -6.73
C VAL A 58 33.22 -30.17 -5.52
N GLU A 59 34.01 -29.62 -4.61
CA GLU A 59 33.52 -28.92 -3.42
C GLU A 59 32.74 -27.66 -3.80
N LEU A 60 33.26 -26.87 -4.73
CA LEU A 60 32.54 -25.68 -5.21
C LEU A 60 31.29 -26.07 -6.03
N MET A 61 31.34 -27.15 -6.81
CA MET A 61 30.18 -27.63 -7.57
C MET A 61 29.00 -28.00 -6.67
N ILE A 62 29.25 -28.73 -5.59
CA ILE A 62 28.20 -29.12 -4.65
C ILE A 62 27.62 -27.88 -3.95
N VAL A 63 28.46 -26.92 -3.56
CA VAL A 63 28.02 -25.69 -2.89
C VAL A 63 27.11 -24.85 -3.78
N VAL A 64 27.50 -24.57 -5.03
CA VAL A 64 26.65 -23.78 -5.94
C VAL A 64 25.38 -24.53 -6.32
N THR A 65 25.43 -25.87 -6.36
CA THR A 65 24.26 -26.72 -6.59
C THR A 65 23.25 -26.58 -5.45
N ILE A 66 23.69 -26.75 -4.20
CA ILE A 66 22.81 -26.63 -3.03
C ILE A 66 22.33 -25.18 -2.88
N ALA A 67 23.18 -24.18 -3.11
CA ALA A 67 22.80 -22.78 -3.09
C ALA A 67 21.70 -22.46 -4.13
N GLY A 68 21.79 -23.03 -5.34
CA GLY A 68 20.77 -22.90 -6.38
C GLY A 68 19.42 -23.48 -5.95
N ILE A 69 19.40 -24.66 -5.33
CA ILE A 69 18.17 -25.29 -4.80
C ILE A 69 17.53 -24.41 -3.73
N LEU A 70 18.33 -23.86 -2.80
CA LEU A 70 17.82 -23.03 -1.72
C LEU A 70 17.19 -21.73 -2.22
N ILE A 71 17.78 -21.07 -3.22
CA ILE A 71 17.23 -19.83 -3.78
C ILE A 71 15.83 -20.07 -4.38
N MET A 72 15.62 -21.21 -5.05
CA MET A 72 14.31 -21.54 -5.63
C MET A 72 13.22 -21.74 -4.57
N LEU A 73 13.56 -22.33 -3.42
CA LEU A 73 12.61 -22.55 -2.32
C LEU A 73 12.42 -21.31 -1.44
N ALA A 74 13.34 -20.34 -1.50
CA ALA A 74 13.35 -19.16 -0.66
C ALA A 74 12.30 -18.08 -1.04
N GLU A 75 11.56 -18.26 -2.15
CA GLU A 75 10.51 -17.32 -2.59
C GLU A 75 9.09 -17.89 -2.34
N PRO A 76 8.63 -18.06 -1.08
CA PRO A 76 7.23 -18.31 -0.82
C PRO A 76 6.43 -17.01 -0.98
N SER A 77 5.45 -17.01 -1.90
CA SER A 77 4.53 -15.87 -2.06
C SER A 77 3.33 -15.97 -1.12
N PHE A 78 3.22 -15.06 -0.14
CA PHE A 78 2.12 -15.03 0.85
C PHE A 78 0.89 -14.21 0.42
N THR A 79 0.65 -14.08 -0.88
CA THR A 79 -0.36 -13.14 -1.41
C THR A 79 -1.79 -13.50 -0.97
N GLY A 80 -2.17 -14.78 -0.99
CA GLY A 80 -3.52 -15.22 -0.65
C GLY A 80 -3.96 -14.88 0.79
N ALA A 81 -3.06 -15.08 1.76
CA ALA A 81 -3.34 -14.73 3.16
C ALA A 81 -3.52 -13.23 3.35
N THR A 82 -2.70 -12.41 2.66
CA THR A 82 -2.82 -10.95 2.72
C THR A 82 -4.09 -10.44 2.07
N THR A 83 -4.51 -11.03 0.94
CA THR A 83 -5.79 -10.68 0.29
C THR A 83 -6.96 -10.99 1.19
N LYS A 84 -7.01 -12.19 1.77
CA LYS A 84 -8.08 -12.58 2.71
C LYS A 84 -8.16 -11.65 3.93
N ALA A 85 -7.02 -11.22 4.47
CA ALA A 85 -6.99 -10.25 5.56
C ALA A 85 -7.54 -8.87 5.13
N ARG A 86 -7.22 -8.42 3.91
CA ARG A 86 -7.77 -7.18 3.35
C ARG A 86 -9.28 -7.27 3.10
N GLU A 87 -9.78 -8.39 2.60
CA GLU A 87 -11.22 -8.62 2.42
C GLU A 87 -11.96 -8.60 3.77
N ALA A 88 -11.42 -9.23 4.80
CA ALA A 88 -11.99 -9.20 6.14
C ALA A 88 -12.04 -7.77 6.71
N ALA A 89 -10.97 -6.99 6.54
CA ALA A 89 -10.93 -5.59 6.93
C ALA A 89 -11.92 -4.74 6.14
N LEU A 90 -12.06 -4.97 4.82
CA LEU A 90 -13.03 -4.27 3.97
C LEU A 90 -14.46 -4.54 4.46
N LYS A 91 -14.83 -5.82 4.65
CA LYS A 91 -16.15 -6.21 5.16
C LYS A 91 -16.46 -5.60 6.51
N GLN A 92 -15.47 -5.55 7.41
CA GLN A 92 -15.63 -4.91 8.72
C GLN A 92 -15.84 -3.39 8.59
N ASN A 93 -15.07 -2.71 7.75
CA ASN A 93 -15.22 -1.27 7.52
C ASN A 93 -16.61 -0.94 6.95
N LEU A 94 -17.05 -1.69 5.94
CA LEU A 94 -18.37 -1.55 5.32
C LEU A 94 -19.49 -1.79 6.34
N PHE A 95 -19.38 -2.87 7.13
CA PHE A 95 -20.34 -3.17 8.18
C PHE A 95 -20.46 -2.02 9.19
N THR A 96 -19.33 -1.51 9.69
CA THR A 96 -19.32 -0.38 10.64
C THR A 96 -19.90 0.90 10.03
N MET A 97 -19.62 1.21 8.77
CA MET A 97 -20.18 2.41 8.12
C MET A 97 -21.69 2.29 7.91
N ARG A 98 -22.18 1.14 7.45
CA ARG A 98 -23.61 0.86 7.27
C ARG A 98 -24.38 0.95 8.59
N ASP A 99 -23.85 0.33 9.64
CA ASP A 99 -24.43 0.39 10.99
C ASP A 99 -24.57 1.84 11.48
N VAL A 100 -23.56 2.67 11.24
CA VAL A 100 -23.60 4.09 11.59
C VAL A 100 -24.58 4.89 10.73
N ILE A 101 -24.71 4.59 9.44
CA ILE A 101 -25.72 5.20 8.57
C ILE A 101 -27.13 4.89 9.09
N ASP A 102 -27.39 3.64 9.42
CA ASP A 102 -28.68 3.19 9.96
C ASP A 102 -28.97 3.85 11.32
N GLN A 103 -27.95 3.95 12.18
CA GLN A 103 -28.06 4.69 13.44
C GLN A 103 -28.39 6.16 13.22
N PHE A 104 -27.75 6.82 12.26
CA PHE A 104 -28.04 8.22 11.92
C PHE A 104 -29.49 8.39 11.47
N LYS A 105 -30.00 7.47 10.64
CA LYS A 105 -31.41 7.47 10.22
C LYS A 105 -32.35 7.23 11.40
N ALA A 106 -32.03 6.33 12.32
CA ALA A 106 -32.84 6.08 13.51
C ALA A 106 -32.94 7.33 14.41
N ASP A 107 -31.86 8.09 14.56
CA ASP A 107 -31.81 9.28 15.41
C ASP A 107 -32.41 10.53 14.76
N ARG A 108 -32.21 10.72 13.44
CA ARG A 108 -32.59 11.95 12.71
C ARG A 108 -33.81 11.79 11.81
N GLY A 109 -34.25 10.55 11.59
CA GLY A 109 -35.37 10.21 10.70
C GLY A 109 -35.05 10.28 9.21
N LYS A 110 -33.80 10.57 8.81
CA LYS A 110 -33.36 10.70 7.41
C LYS A 110 -31.94 10.16 7.22
N TYR A 111 -31.63 9.70 6.01
CA TYR A 111 -30.26 9.33 5.66
C TYR A 111 -29.34 10.57 5.59
N PRO A 112 -28.03 10.40 5.84
CA PRO A 112 -27.07 11.49 5.68
C PRO A 112 -26.95 11.89 4.20
N ALA A 113 -26.66 13.17 3.92
CA ALA A 113 -26.51 13.65 2.55
C ALA A 113 -25.22 13.15 1.88
N ALA A 114 -24.17 12.91 2.69
CA ALA A 114 -22.88 12.36 2.27
C ALA A 114 -22.19 11.67 3.45
N LEU A 115 -21.23 10.78 3.19
CA LEU A 115 -20.43 10.12 4.24
C LEU A 115 -19.67 11.13 5.12
N LEU A 116 -19.32 12.28 4.56
CA LEU A 116 -18.64 13.34 5.30
C LEU A 116 -19.49 13.91 6.45
N GLU A 117 -20.81 13.98 6.29
CA GLU A 117 -21.72 14.49 7.34
C GLU A 117 -21.63 13.63 8.62
N LEU A 118 -21.50 12.31 8.47
CA LEU A 118 -21.36 11.40 9.60
C LEU A 118 -20.09 11.68 10.42
N LYS A 119 -19.01 12.13 9.76
CA LYS A 119 -17.78 12.54 10.43
C LYS A 119 -17.95 13.88 11.14
N GLU A 120 -18.58 14.85 10.50
CA GLU A 120 -18.76 16.20 11.05
C GLU A 120 -19.68 16.22 12.26
N VAL A 121 -20.78 15.46 12.22
CA VAL A 121 -21.74 15.35 13.33
C VAL A 121 -21.20 14.46 14.46
N GLY A 122 -20.14 13.68 14.20
CA GLY A 122 -19.42 12.91 15.22
C GLY A 122 -19.89 11.46 15.39
N TYR A 123 -20.72 10.95 14.48
CA TYR A 123 -21.07 9.52 14.43
C TYR A 123 -19.86 8.66 14.05
N LEU A 124 -19.00 9.16 13.16
CA LEU A 124 -17.70 8.56 12.83
C LEU A 124 -16.56 9.45 13.33
N LYS A 125 -15.63 8.88 14.10
CA LYS A 125 -14.40 9.59 14.50
C LYS A 125 -13.49 9.89 13.29
N ARG A 126 -13.48 8.97 12.33
CA ARG A 126 -12.78 9.09 11.04
C ARG A 126 -13.44 8.17 10.03
N ILE A 127 -13.31 8.51 8.75
CA ILE A 127 -13.69 7.61 7.66
C ILE A 127 -12.62 6.51 7.58
N PRO A 128 -12.99 5.22 7.55
CA PRO A 128 -12.02 4.14 7.39
C PRO A 128 -11.41 4.15 5.98
N MET A 129 -10.17 3.70 5.88
CA MET A 129 -9.47 3.55 4.61
C MET A 129 -9.90 2.24 3.95
N ASP A 130 -10.18 2.29 2.65
CA ASP A 130 -10.39 1.09 1.84
C ASP A 130 -9.04 0.35 1.66
N PRO A 131 -8.93 -0.92 2.06
CA PRO A 131 -7.68 -1.67 2.02
C PRO A 131 -7.20 -2.05 0.60
N PHE A 132 -8.04 -1.92 -0.42
CA PHE A 132 -7.72 -2.19 -1.83
C PHE A 132 -7.32 -0.92 -2.58
N THR A 133 -8.08 0.15 -2.43
CA THR A 133 -7.76 1.45 -3.08
C THR A 133 -6.76 2.27 -2.27
N ARG A 134 -6.57 1.95 -0.98
CA ARG A 134 -5.69 2.69 -0.04
C ARG A 134 -6.07 4.16 0.06
N SER A 135 -7.36 4.43 0.10
CA SER A 135 -7.93 5.77 0.15
C SER A 135 -9.18 5.77 1.03
N ASP A 136 -9.48 6.88 1.68
CA ASP A 136 -10.73 7.14 2.41
C ASP A 136 -11.74 7.94 1.58
N ALA A 137 -11.38 8.36 0.36
CA ALA A 137 -12.22 9.19 -0.51
C ALA A 137 -12.87 8.41 -1.67
N THR A 138 -12.53 7.14 -1.85
CA THR A 138 -12.97 6.34 -3.02
C THR A 138 -14.23 5.52 -2.74
N TRP A 139 -14.86 5.69 -1.57
CA TRP A 139 -16.11 5.01 -1.26
C TRP A 139 -17.23 5.43 -2.21
N GLN A 140 -18.00 4.46 -2.70
CA GLN A 140 -19.13 4.72 -3.60
C GLN A 140 -20.41 4.81 -2.76
N GLU A 141 -20.99 6.00 -2.70
CA GLU A 141 -22.22 6.26 -1.95
C GLU A 141 -23.43 5.97 -2.84
N ILE A 142 -24.33 5.10 -2.37
CA ILE A 142 -25.58 4.75 -3.03
C ILE A 142 -26.72 5.49 -2.33
N LEU A 143 -27.47 6.25 -3.13
CA LEU A 143 -28.54 7.08 -2.62
C LEU A 143 -29.87 6.31 -2.58
N ASP A 144 -30.67 6.56 -1.55
CA ASP A 144 -32.05 6.08 -1.48
C ASP A 144 -32.92 6.79 -2.52
N GLU A 145 -33.67 6.03 -3.31
CA GLU A 145 -34.54 6.58 -4.36
C GLU A 145 -35.74 7.37 -3.79
N LYS A 146 -36.20 7.06 -2.57
CA LYS A 146 -37.41 7.64 -1.98
C LYS A 146 -37.11 8.81 -1.07
N ASP A 147 -36.24 8.60 -0.09
CA ASP A 147 -35.98 9.55 0.99
C ASP A 147 -34.80 10.50 0.65
N GLY A 148 -33.98 10.13 -0.35
CA GLY A 148 -32.71 10.79 -0.64
C GLY A 148 -31.67 10.55 0.47
N GLY A 149 -30.40 10.76 0.12
CA GLY A 149 -29.27 10.53 1.03
C GLY A 149 -28.69 9.12 0.95
N VAL A 150 -27.53 8.93 1.56
CA VAL A 150 -26.71 7.71 1.45
C VAL A 150 -27.36 6.58 2.23
N PHE A 151 -27.91 5.61 1.51
CA PHE A 151 -28.49 4.37 2.05
C PHE A 151 -27.44 3.29 2.22
N ASP A 152 -26.56 3.12 1.22
CA ASP A 152 -25.54 2.08 1.19
C ASP A 152 -24.21 2.65 0.70
N ILE A 153 -23.11 1.98 1.02
CA ILE A 153 -21.75 2.35 0.63
C ILE A 153 -21.04 1.12 0.11
N HIS A 154 -20.43 1.23 -1.08
CA HIS A 154 -19.60 0.17 -1.67
C HIS A 154 -18.13 0.58 -1.79
N SER A 155 -17.24 -0.41 -1.92
CA SER A 155 -15.82 -0.15 -2.20
C SER A 155 -15.65 0.55 -3.56
N GLY A 156 -14.64 1.41 -3.65
CA GLY A 156 -14.22 2.03 -4.91
C GLY A 156 -13.31 1.17 -5.78
N SER A 157 -13.07 -0.08 -5.39
CA SER A 157 -12.13 -0.97 -6.05
C SER A 157 -12.79 -1.73 -7.20
N ASP A 158 -12.18 -1.67 -8.39
CA ASP A 158 -12.59 -2.48 -9.56
C ASP A 158 -12.04 -3.92 -9.50
N LEU A 159 -11.35 -4.29 -8.42
CA LEU A 159 -10.82 -5.64 -8.25
C LEU A 159 -11.95 -6.63 -7.92
N VAL A 160 -11.67 -7.91 -8.18
CA VAL A 160 -12.57 -9.02 -7.89
C VAL A 160 -12.10 -9.76 -6.65
N ALA A 161 -13.04 -10.12 -5.78
CA ALA A 161 -12.79 -10.88 -4.58
C ALA A 161 -12.44 -12.35 -4.86
N LEU A 162 -11.97 -13.03 -3.82
CA LEU A 162 -11.68 -14.47 -3.85
C LEU A 162 -12.92 -15.33 -4.15
N ASP A 163 -14.13 -14.81 -3.94
CA ASP A 163 -15.40 -15.46 -4.27
C ASP A 163 -15.91 -15.17 -5.69
N GLY A 164 -15.19 -14.35 -6.47
CA GLY A 164 -15.56 -13.97 -7.84
C GLY A 164 -16.48 -12.73 -7.93
N THR A 165 -16.90 -12.16 -6.81
CA THR A 165 -17.72 -10.94 -6.79
C THR A 165 -16.81 -9.70 -6.85
N PRO A 166 -17.08 -8.72 -7.72
CA PRO A 166 -16.42 -7.43 -7.69
C PRO A 166 -16.59 -6.70 -6.35
N TYR A 167 -15.54 -6.03 -5.85
CA TYR A 167 -15.62 -5.30 -4.57
C TYR A 167 -16.56 -4.08 -4.63
N ASN A 168 -16.78 -3.52 -5.80
CA ASN A 168 -17.74 -2.43 -6.00
C ASN A 168 -19.21 -2.87 -5.89
N LEU A 169 -19.49 -4.17 -5.67
CA LEU A 169 -20.82 -4.68 -5.34
C LEU A 169 -20.94 -5.06 -3.86
N TRP A 170 -19.90 -4.84 -3.06
CA TRP A 170 -19.84 -5.21 -1.64
C TRP A 170 -20.17 -4.07 -0.71
#